data_AF-T0MBJ8-F1
#
_entry.id   AF-T0MBJ8-F1
#
_cell.length_a   1.000
_cell.length_b   1.000
_cell.length_c   1.000
_cell.angle_alpha   90.00
_cell.angle_beta   90.00
_cell.angle_gamma   90.00
#
_symmetry.space_group_name_H-M   'P 1'
#
loop_
_entity.id
_entity.type
_entity.pdbx_description
1 polymer ?
#
loop_
_entity_poly.entity_id
_entity_poly.type
_entity_poly.pdbx_seq_one_letter_code
_entity_poly.pdbx_strand_id
1 'polypeptide(L)'
;MKENSQYLKENFLSLYQYINMSLLREIKSSISGEIVNTYISQILEDKIKIKNFQIPEYLYVTDLINPTRSYFSRKYPDVPMPENVESRMKNGEEIHFLARQWFERLPGFSGSEVILTGAQMGLNVVGRADFTLYDSIVEFKTKHFDRISMENIYSVYSSDLEQLLFYAAMNRNFTTDNYLVFFSDEKFYVYRVSIYDRGAVEDEMVYRFSLITRAMDNGDIGDFPRCSYFGYGCPYSEAKICPCHSLRPGDSSWVKNVARVEEDRDLESRLQEIYGEGRSSIDLRFYDLIYPRKYYHKITGDSRTMENSGQIPDSFYEKNNIKFFAMESINSSILSVSGTEKAQINKVSTLPLYGDDKYIIKNIYDENSIVPYLLKVNNSKYPNSIPETYYSELAITCARRNMREGLIIVVYPRLENTVMVHDVLFDIDRIISLCRKSIENIEKAVAGRTPMILDMCPEFAIKSCDFRSCSCRKEIVTGREKQ
;
A
#
# COMPACT_ATOMS: atom_id res chain seq x y z
N MET A 1 8.41 -40.99 35.29
CA MET A 1 7.40 -40.07 34.69
C MET A 1 7.93 -38.66 34.35
N LYS A 2 9.18 -38.29 34.67
CA LYS A 2 9.77 -36.99 34.25
C LYS A 2 10.72 -37.07 33.04
N GLU A 3 11.13 -38.25 32.60
CA GLU A 3 12.08 -38.43 31.48
C GLU A 3 11.42 -38.49 30.09
N ASN A 4 10.12 -38.79 29.98
CA ASN A 4 9.41 -38.79 28.68
C ASN A 4 9.01 -37.39 28.18
N SER A 5 9.09 -36.35 29.01
CA SER A 5 8.72 -34.98 28.63
C SER A 5 9.81 -34.25 27.83
N GLN A 6 11.08 -34.64 28.05
CA GLN A 6 12.22 -34.03 27.40
C GLN A 6 12.50 -34.64 26.01
N TYR A 7 12.30 -35.96 25.88
CA TYR A 7 12.40 -36.68 24.60
C TYR A 7 11.30 -36.30 23.59
N LEU A 8 10.10 -35.97 24.09
CA LEU A 8 9.02 -35.43 23.23
C LEU A 8 9.28 -33.98 22.82
N LYS A 9 9.90 -33.14 23.65
CA LYS A 9 10.26 -31.76 23.27
C LYS A 9 11.39 -31.68 22.25
N GLU A 10 12.38 -32.56 22.35
CA GLU A 10 13.52 -32.57 21.41
C GLU A 10 13.15 -33.19 20.05
N ASN A 11 12.25 -34.18 20.01
CA ASN A 11 11.69 -34.68 18.75
C ASN A 11 10.58 -33.80 18.15
N PHE A 12 9.89 -32.98 18.95
CA PHE A 12 8.94 -31.98 18.41
C PHE A 12 9.65 -30.83 17.67
N LEU A 13 10.88 -30.48 18.07
CA LEU A 13 11.67 -29.42 17.42
C LEU A 13 12.39 -29.90 16.15
N SER A 14 12.74 -31.19 16.05
CA SER A 14 13.50 -31.71 14.90
C SER A 14 12.63 -32.00 13.66
N LEU A 15 11.35 -32.39 13.83
CA LEU A 15 10.46 -32.61 12.68
C LEU A 15 9.88 -31.32 12.07
N TYR A 16 9.70 -30.25 12.86
CA TYR A 16 9.28 -28.94 12.35
C TYR A 16 10.37 -28.23 11.54
N GLN A 17 11.63 -28.64 11.69
CA GLN A 17 12.71 -28.15 10.84
C GLN A 17 12.65 -28.72 9.41
N TYR A 18 11.83 -29.73 9.11
CA TYR A 18 11.80 -30.38 7.79
C TYR A 18 10.54 -30.10 6.93
N ILE A 19 9.57 -29.30 7.41
CA ILE A 19 8.35 -29.03 6.65
C ILE A 19 8.58 -27.83 5.72
N ASN A 20 8.80 -28.12 4.43
CA ASN A 20 8.80 -27.24 3.24
C ASN A 20 8.53 -25.74 3.48
N MET A 21 9.58 -25.04 3.91
CA MET A 21 9.76 -23.59 3.73
C MET A 21 10.90 -23.38 2.72
N SER A 22 10.81 -24.04 1.55
CA SER A 22 11.90 -24.11 0.58
C SER A 22 12.30 -22.71 0.12
N LEU A 23 11.34 -21.85 -0.23
CA LEU A 23 11.66 -20.53 -0.77
C LEU A 23 12.37 -19.61 0.23
N LEU A 24 11.88 -19.46 1.47
CA LEU A 24 12.49 -18.52 2.44
C LEU A 24 13.93 -18.94 2.80
N ARG A 25 14.14 -20.24 3.03
CA ARG A 25 15.47 -20.77 3.35
C ARG A 25 16.41 -20.68 2.16
N GLU A 26 15.92 -20.98 0.96
CA GLU A 26 16.73 -20.88 -0.24
C GLU A 26 17.10 -19.42 -0.54
N ILE A 27 16.19 -18.47 -0.34
CA ILE A 27 16.49 -17.03 -0.40
C ILE A 27 17.56 -16.66 0.64
N LYS A 28 17.41 -17.09 1.90
CA LYS A 28 18.42 -16.79 2.94
C LYS A 28 19.80 -17.36 2.56
N SER A 29 19.85 -18.55 1.95
CA SER A 29 21.09 -19.15 1.44
C SER A 29 21.64 -18.49 0.16
N SER A 30 20.88 -17.60 -0.46
CA SER A 30 21.26 -16.82 -1.65
C SER A 30 21.77 -15.42 -1.28
N ILE A 31 21.85 -15.09 0.02
CA ILE A 31 22.48 -13.85 0.48
C ILE A 31 24.00 -14.02 0.42
N SER A 32 24.66 -13.19 -0.38
CA SER A 32 26.12 -13.20 -0.57
C SER A 32 26.84 -12.20 0.35
N GLY A 33 26.11 -11.24 0.92
CA GLY A 33 26.65 -10.27 1.89
C GLY A 33 25.54 -9.53 2.63
N GLU A 34 25.82 -9.17 3.88
CA GLU A 34 24.95 -8.32 4.71
C GLU A 34 25.84 -7.39 5.53
N ILE A 35 25.63 -6.07 5.40
CA ILE A 35 26.40 -5.05 6.11
C ILE A 35 25.43 -4.02 6.71
N VAL A 36 25.68 -3.60 7.94
CA VAL A 36 24.92 -2.48 8.54
C VAL A 36 25.39 -1.17 7.92
N ASN A 37 24.47 -0.44 7.30
CA ASN A 37 24.73 0.88 6.70
C ASN A 37 24.48 1.99 7.73
N THR A 38 25.55 2.34 8.46
CA THR A 38 25.50 3.36 9.52
C THR A 38 25.23 4.76 8.98
N TYR A 39 25.63 5.06 7.73
CA TYR A 39 25.44 6.36 7.12
C TYR A 39 23.96 6.67 6.87
N ILE A 40 23.24 5.77 6.20
CA ILE A 40 21.80 5.93 5.96
C ILE A 40 21.03 5.85 7.28
N SER A 41 21.42 4.94 8.18
CA SER A 41 20.88 4.91 9.53
C SER A 41 20.92 6.28 10.20
N GLN A 42 22.08 6.95 10.20
CA GLN A 42 22.24 8.26 10.84
C GLN A 42 21.37 9.34 10.19
N ILE A 43 21.34 9.42 8.85
CA ILE A 43 20.51 10.40 8.13
C ILE A 43 19.03 10.26 8.51
N LEU A 44 18.54 9.02 8.58
CA LEU A 44 17.14 8.74 8.90
C LEU A 44 16.86 8.97 10.38
N GLU A 45 17.75 8.53 11.28
CA GLU A 45 17.62 8.77 12.72
C GLU A 45 17.56 10.26 13.05
N ASP A 46 18.45 11.07 12.48
CA ASP A 46 18.50 12.51 12.75
C ASP A 46 17.18 13.17 12.35
N LYS A 47 16.65 12.84 11.17
CA LYS A 47 15.36 13.37 10.69
C LYS A 47 14.17 12.88 11.51
N ILE A 48 14.17 11.62 11.92
CA ILE A 48 13.08 11.01 12.69
C ILE A 48 13.09 11.56 14.13
N LYS A 49 14.25 11.66 14.79
CA LYS A 49 14.38 12.13 16.18
C LYS A 49 14.06 13.61 16.37
N ILE A 50 14.25 14.45 15.34
CA ILE A 50 13.85 15.88 15.38
C ILE A 50 12.32 16.05 15.46
N LYS A 51 11.55 15.07 14.97
CA LYS A 51 10.09 15.16 15.00
C LYS A 51 9.55 14.73 16.37
N ASN A 52 8.81 15.61 17.02
CA ASN A 52 8.19 15.31 18.31
C ASN A 52 6.99 14.37 18.08
N PHE A 53 7.07 13.13 18.59
CA PHE A 53 6.10 12.04 18.33
C PHE A 53 4.82 12.14 19.17
N GLN A 54 4.14 13.29 19.19
CA GLN A 54 2.80 13.36 19.79
C GLN A 54 1.76 12.82 18.80
N ILE A 55 1.55 11.50 18.87
CA ILE A 55 0.50 10.71 18.22
C ILE A 55 -0.61 10.52 19.27
N PRO A 56 -1.91 10.63 18.94
CA PRO A 56 -2.51 10.51 17.62
C PRO A 56 -3.02 11.83 17.07
N GLU A 57 -3.03 11.96 15.74
CA GLU A 57 -4.04 12.65 14.92
C GLU A 57 -3.39 13.10 13.61
N TYR A 58 -3.07 12.12 12.76
CA TYR A 58 -2.89 12.39 11.35
C TYR A 58 -4.24 12.28 10.66
N LEU A 59 -4.45 13.11 9.66
CA LEU A 59 -5.60 13.03 8.78
C LEU A 59 -5.16 12.40 7.47
N TYR A 60 -6.00 11.55 6.88
CA TYR A 60 -5.81 11.14 5.51
C TYR A 60 -6.27 12.26 4.56
N VAL A 61 -5.77 12.29 3.34
CA VAL A 61 -6.31 13.22 2.32
C VAL A 61 -7.82 13.05 2.13
N THR A 62 -8.32 11.82 2.23
CA THR A 62 -9.76 11.51 2.18
C THR A 62 -10.53 12.07 3.38
N ASP A 63 -9.89 12.33 4.51
CA ASP A 63 -10.49 13.06 5.64
C ASP A 63 -10.71 14.53 5.29
N LEU A 64 -9.74 15.18 4.64
CA LEU A 64 -9.83 16.60 4.27
C LEU A 64 -10.95 16.88 3.26
N ILE A 65 -11.17 15.94 2.34
CA ILE A 65 -12.21 16.04 1.31
C ILE A 65 -13.60 15.80 1.91
N ASN A 66 -13.67 15.07 3.03
CA ASN A 66 -14.93 14.82 3.72
C ASN A 66 -14.82 15.07 5.24
N PRO A 67 -14.68 16.34 5.67
CA PRO A 67 -14.48 16.71 7.08
C PRO A 67 -15.59 16.19 8.00
N THR A 68 -16.82 16.24 7.52
CA THR A 68 -17.99 15.73 8.26
C THR A 68 -17.86 14.24 8.55
N ARG A 69 -17.60 13.41 7.55
CA ARG A 69 -17.39 11.97 7.78
C ARG A 69 -16.18 11.72 8.68
N SER A 70 -15.10 12.47 8.46
CA SER A 70 -13.85 12.37 9.21
C SER A 70 -14.02 12.57 10.72
N TYR A 71 -14.79 13.60 11.09
CA TYR A 71 -15.10 13.91 12.48
C TYR A 71 -15.99 12.84 13.13
N PHE A 72 -17.09 12.47 12.48
CA PHE A 72 -18.05 11.51 13.04
C PHE A 72 -17.46 10.10 13.15
N SER A 73 -16.56 9.68 12.24
CA SER A 73 -15.88 8.39 12.35
C SER A 73 -14.91 8.31 13.51
N ARG A 74 -14.26 9.41 13.87
CA ARG A 74 -13.38 9.50 15.05
C ARG A 74 -14.17 9.57 16.34
N LYS A 75 -15.27 10.33 16.34
CA LYS A 75 -16.12 10.50 17.52
C LYS A 75 -16.97 9.27 17.84
N TYR A 76 -17.36 8.50 16.82
CA TYR A 76 -18.22 7.33 16.94
C TYR A 76 -17.65 6.13 16.16
N PRO A 77 -16.49 5.58 16.57
CA PRO A 77 -15.81 4.50 15.86
C PRO A 77 -16.58 3.18 15.90
N ASP A 78 -17.47 3.00 16.88
CA ASP A 78 -18.23 1.76 17.07
C ASP A 78 -19.47 1.67 16.16
N VAL A 79 -19.76 2.69 15.35
CA VAL A 79 -20.88 2.65 14.40
C VAL A 79 -20.49 1.78 13.20
N PRO A 80 -21.17 0.65 12.97
CA PRO A 80 -20.80 -0.27 11.90
C PRO A 80 -21.09 0.32 10.51
N MET A 81 -20.29 -0.06 9.52
CA MET A 81 -20.55 0.26 8.12
C MET A 81 -21.71 -0.59 7.59
N PRO A 82 -22.63 -0.05 6.77
CA PRO A 82 -23.67 -0.85 6.14
C PRO A 82 -23.09 -1.89 5.17
N GLU A 83 -23.64 -3.10 5.12
CA GLU A 83 -23.13 -4.23 4.31
C GLU A 83 -23.04 -3.90 2.81
N ASN A 84 -24.01 -3.16 2.27
CA ASN A 84 -24.02 -2.74 0.87
C ASN A 84 -22.87 -1.78 0.54
N VAL A 85 -22.49 -0.92 1.48
CA VAL A 85 -21.33 -0.02 1.34
C VAL A 85 -20.05 -0.82 1.41
N GLU A 86 -19.93 -1.76 2.37
CA GLU A 86 -18.77 -2.64 2.51
C GLU A 86 -18.55 -3.50 1.26
N SER A 87 -19.61 -4.08 0.70
CA SER A 87 -19.56 -4.87 -0.54
C SER A 87 -19.07 -4.03 -1.74
N ARG A 88 -19.58 -2.81 -1.89
CA ARG A 88 -19.12 -1.89 -2.94
C ARG A 88 -17.65 -1.49 -2.78
N MET A 89 -17.20 -1.23 -1.55
CA MET A 89 -15.80 -0.93 -1.27
C MET A 89 -14.89 -2.10 -1.64
N LYS A 90 -15.26 -3.33 -1.27
CA LYS A 90 -14.51 -4.54 -1.64
C LYS A 90 -14.39 -4.71 -3.14
N ASN A 91 -15.48 -4.54 -3.89
CA ASN A 91 -15.45 -4.61 -5.35
C ASN A 91 -14.53 -3.53 -5.96
N GLY A 92 -14.58 -2.30 -5.44
CA GLY A 92 -13.68 -1.22 -5.85
C GLY A 92 -12.21 -1.54 -5.57
N GLU A 93 -11.88 -2.08 -4.39
CA GLU A 93 -10.53 -2.51 -4.02
C GLU A 93 -10.00 -3.63 -4.92
N GLU A 94 -10.86 -4.56 -5.33
CA GLU A 94 -10.49 -5.64 -6.25
C GLU A 94 -10.17 -5.12 -7.65
N ILE A 95 -10.99 -4.22 -8.21
CA ILE A 95 -10.73 -3.62 -9.52
C ILE A 95 -9.49 -2.72 -9.47
N HIS A 96 -9.33 -1.94 -8.40
CA HIS A 96 -8.16 -1.09 -8.21
C HIS A 96 -6.87 -1.90 -8.14
N PHE A 97 -6.94 -3.05 -7.46
CA PHE A 97 -5.84 -4.00 -7.46
C PHE A 97 -5.51 -4.51 -8.87
N LEU A 98 -6.53 -4.87 -9.67
CA LEU A 98 -6.33 -5.25 -11.07
C LEU A 98 -5.80 -4.11 -11.94
N ALA A 99 -6.12 -2.86 -11.61
CA ALA A 99 -5.69 -1.72 -12.39
C ALA A 99 -4.16 -1.57 -12.44
N ARG A 100 -3.45 -2.06 -11.43
CA ARG A 100 -1.97 -2.15 -11.45
C ARG A 100 -1.44 -2.81 -12.71
N GLN A 101 -2.10 -3.86 -13.19
CA GLN A 101 -1.68 -4.56 -14.40
C GLN A 101 -1.69 -3.67 -15.63
N TRP A 102 -2.61 -2.71 -15.67
CA TRP A 102 -2.73 -1.76 -16.78
C TRP A 102 -1.72 -0.62 -16.64
N PHE A 103 -1.63 -0.04 -15.44
CA PHE A 103 -0.75 1.10 -15.19
C PHE A 103 0.75 0.73 -15.22
N GLU A 104 1.15 -0.44 -14.71
CA GLU A 104 2.56 -0.89 -14.75
C GLU A 104 3.11 -1.01 -16.18
N ARG A 105 2.23 -1.17 -17.17
CA ARG A 105 2.58 -1.30 -18.59
C ARG A 105 2.66 0.03 -19.32
N LEU A 106 2.23 1.12 -18.69
CA LEU A 106 2.29 2.45 -19.30
C LEU A 106 3.72 3.00 -19.32
N PRO A 107 4.10 3.74 -20.38
CA PRO A 107 5.31 4.52 -20.37
C PRO A 107 5.34 5.50 -19.19
N GLY A 108 6.45 5.53 -18.48
CA GLY A 108 6.62 6.42 -17.34
C GLY A 108 6.14 5.85 -16.01
N PHE A 109 5.60 4.63 -15.94
CA PHE A 109 5.18 4.06 -14.67
C PHE A 109 6.29 4.09 -13.60
N SER A 110 6.06 4.82 -12.53
CA SER A 110 7.05 5.10 -11.49
C SER A 110 6.66 4.58 -10.11
N GLY A 111 5.40 4.17 -9.91
CA GLY A 111 4.97 3.58 -8.64
C GLY A 111 3.46 3.37 -8.53
N SER A 112 3.07 2.52 -7.57
CA SER A 112 1.68 2.28 -7.15
C SER A 112 1.56 2.47 -5.64
N GLU A 113 0.39 2.87 -5.14
CA GLU A 113 0.13 3.16 -3.71
C GLU A 113 1.17 4.10 -3.09
N VAL A 114 1.51 5.16 -3.82
CA VAL A 114 2.57 6.08 -3.44
C VAL A 114 2.14 6.88 -2.22
N ILE A 115 2.89 6.73 -1.14
CA ILE A 115 2.64 7.48 0.10
C ILE A 115 3.18 8.90 -0.04
N LEU A 116 2.31 9.86 0.23
CA LEU A 116 2.57 11.29 0.22
C LEU A 116 2.37 11.84 1.63
N THR A 117 3.13 12.86 2.02
CA THR A 117 2.95 13.50 3.34
C THR A 117 2.82 15.01 3.22
N GLY A 118 2.00 15.59 4.09
CA GLY A 118 1.74 17.02 4.16
C GLY A 118 2.78 17.76 5.00
N ALA A 119 3.84 17.08 5.43
CA ALA A 119 4.82 17.63 6.37
C ALA A 119 5.53 18.87 5.83
N GLN A 120 5.72 18.97 4.51
CA GLN A 120 6.29 20.16 3.86
C GLN A 120 5.42 21.42 4.03
N MET A 121 4.12 21.24 4.24
CA MET A 121 3.15 22.31 4.51
C MET A 121 2.93 22.51 6.03
N GLY A 122 3.70 21.83 6.88
CA GLY A 122 3.46 21.81 8.33
C GLY A 122 2.19 21.03 8.74
N LEU A 123 1.61 20.24 7.84
CA LEU A 123 0.39 19.47 8.07
C LEU A 123 0.70 18.02 8.46
N ASN A 124 0.00 17.50 9.46
CA ASN A 124 0.02 16.08 9.79
C ASN A 124 -1.00 15.32 8.92
N VAL A 125 -0.81 15.38 7.59
CA VAL A 125 -1.70 14.78 6.60
C VAL A 125 -0.94 13.71 5.82
N VAL A 126 -1.57 12.56 5.58
CA VAL A 126 -1.00 11.45 4.80
C VAL A 126 -1.92 11.12 3.63
N GLY A 127 -1.32 10.91 2.47
CA GLY A 127 -2.01 10.51 1.26
C GLY A 127 -1.46 9.19 0.75
N ARG A 128 -2.30 8.42 0.06
CA ARG A 128 -1.89 7.24 -0.70
C ARG A 128 -2.44 7.42 -2.11
N ALA A 129 -1.59 7.94 -2.98
CA ALA A 129 -1.91 8.12 -4.39
C ALA A 129 -1.90 6.76 -5.09
N ASP A 130 -2.84 6.55 -5.99
CA ASP A 130 -3.05 5.24 -6.61
C ASP A 130 -1.86 4.83 -7.48
N PHE A 131 -1.47 5.70 -8.41
CA PHE A 131 -0.33 5.49 -9.30
C PHE A 131 0.46 6.78 -9.54
N THR A 132 1.66 6.61 -10.07
CA THR A 132 2.45 7.71 -10.61
C THR A 132 2.99 7.37 -12.00
N LEU A 133 2.98 8.36 -12.88
CA LEU A 133 3.64 8.33 -14.18
C LEU A 133 4.69 9.45 -14.19
N TYR A 134 5.97 9.08 -14.16
CA TYR A 134 7.07 9.98 -13.83
C TYR A 134 6.78 10.65 -12.48
N ASP A 135 6.73 11.98 -12.44
CA ASP A 135 6.37 12.71 -11.22
C ASP A 135 4.88 13.11 -11.18
N SER A 136 4.09 12.77 -12.20
CA SER A 136 2.65 13.03 -12.23
C SER A 136 1.87 12.04 -11.37
N ILE A 137 0.94 12.56 -10.57
CA ILE A 137 -0.02 11.74 -9.81
C ILE A 137 -1.13 11.25 -10.75
N VAL A 138 -1.52 9.99 -10.59
CA VAL A 138 -2.71 9.42 -11.20
C VAL A 138 -3.66 8.94 -10.11
N GLU A 139 -4.87 9.46 -10.08
CA GLU A 139 -5.96 8.98 -9.25
C GLU A 139 -6.92 8.13 -10.09
N PHE A 140 -7.18 6.90 -9.67
CA PHE A 140 -7.96 5.92 -10.39
C PHE A 140 -9.28 5.60 -9.68
N LYS A 141 -10.40 5.80 -10.37
CA LYS A 141 -11.75 5.60 -9.81
C LYS A 141 -12.58 4.63 -10.64
N THR A 142 -13.26 3.72 -9.97
CA THR A 142 -14.29 2.87 -10.58
C THR A 142 -15.66 3.50 -10.43
N LYS A 143 -16.41 3.63 -11.51
CA LYS A 143 -17.78 4.17 -11.52
C LYS A 143 -18.71 3.27 -12.35
N HIS A 144 -20.01 3.52 -12.27
CA HIS A 144 -21.05 2.83 -13.06
C HIS A 144 -21.87 3.86 -13.83
N PHE A 145 -21.32 4.36 -14.94
CA PHE A 145 -21.91 5.39 -15.80
C PHE A 145 -21.54 5.16 -17.28
N ASP A 146 -22.50 5.37 -18.19
CA ASP A 146 -22.30 5.19 -19.63
C ASP A 146 -21.27 6.16 -20.25
N ARG A 147 -21.17 7.36 -19.67
CA ARG A 147 -20.21 8.39 -20.05
C ARG A 147 -19.95 9.30 -18.86
N ILE A 148 -18.68 9.57 -18.63
CA ILE A 148 -18.23 10.63 -17.72
C ILE A 148 -17.82 11.79 -18.62
N SER A 149 -18.40 12.97 -18.39
CA SER A 149 -18.06 14.21 -19.11
C SER A 149 -17.28 15.17 -18.20
N MET A 150 -16.62 16.17 -18.79
CA MET A 150 -15.95 17.24 -18.02
C MET A 150 -16.89 17.94 -17.03
N GLU A 151 -18.16 18.14 -17.38
CA GLU A 151 -19.15 18.72 -16.47
C GLU A 151 -19.37 17.82 -15.24
N ASN A 152 -19.37 16.49 -15.42
CA ASN A 152 -19.48 15.56 -14.30
C ASN A 152 -18.28 15.64 -13.36
N ILE A 153 -17.08 15.92 -13.89
CA ILE A 153 -15.88 16.09 -13.05
C ILE A 153 -16.06 17.24 -12.06
N TYR A 154 -16.57 18.39 -12.51
CA TYR A 154 -16.75 19.54 -11.63
C TYR A 154 -18.00 19.49 -10.75
N SER A 155 -19.04 18.76 -11.15
CA SER A 155 -20.35 18.78 -10.47
C SER A 155 -20.64 17.54 -9.63
N VAL A 156 -20.28 16.34 -10.11
CA VAL A 156 -20.61 15.05 -9.48
C VAL A 156 -19.38 14.44 -8.82
N TYR A 157 -18.21 14.56 -9.46
CA TYR A 157 -16.95 13.96 -9.01
C TYR A 157 -15.94 15.01 -8.52
N SER A 158 -16.43 16.15 -8.04
CA SER A 158 -15.56 17.23 -7.59
C SER A 158 -14.63 16.78 -6.46
N SER A 159 -15.10 15.92 -5.57
CA SER A 159 -14.28 15.33 -4.51
C SER A 159 -13.18 14.39 -5.02
N ASP A 160 -13.39 13.70 -6.14
CA ASP A 160 -12.32 12.89 -6.75
C ASP A 160 -11.24 13.81 -7.35
N LEU A 161 -11.65 14.95 -7.91
CA LEU A 161 -10.74 15.99 -8.39
C LEU A 161 -9.99 16.67 -7.23
N GLU A 162 -10.67 17.06 -6.15
CA GLU A 162 -10.05 17.59 -4.93
C GLU A 162 -9.01 16.62 -4.35
N GLN A 163 -9.29 15.31 -4.38
CA GLN A 163 -8.33 14.28 -3.97
C GLN A 163 -7.04 14.33 -4.76
N LEU A 164 -7.15 14.37 -6.09
CA LEU A 164 -6.00 14.48 -6.98
C LEU A 164 -5.22 15.77 -6.72
N LEU A 165 -5.90 16.90 -6.54
CA LEU A 165 -5.25 18.18 -6.25
C LEU A 165 -4.46 18.14 -4.95
N PHE A 166 -5.04 17.60 -3.87
CA PHE A 166 -4.35 17.46 -2.59
C PHE A 166 -3.14 16.52 -2.68
N TYR A 167 -3.27 15.40 -3.39
CA TYR A 167 -2.11 14.53 -3.66
C TYR A 167 -1.02 15.25 -4.46
N ALA A 168 -1.37 15.96 -5.52
CA ALA A 168 -0.40 16.70 -6.31
C ALA A 168 0.31 17.78 -5.47
N ALA A 169 -0.40 18.54 -4.64
CA ALA A 169 0.20 19.54 -3.75
C ALA A 169 1.12 18.93 -2.67
N MET A 170 0.84 17.71 -2.22
CA MET A 170 1.71 16.94 -1.32
C MET A 170 2.91 16.32 -2.03
N ASN A 171 2.92 16.24 -3.35
CA ASN A 171 4.04 15.68 -4.10
C ASN A 171 5.23 16.64 -4.05
N ARG A 172 6.37 16.15 -3.56
CA ARG A 172 7.62 16.92 -3.49
C ARG A 172 8.10 17.34 -4.88
N ASN A 173 8.01 16.42 -5.84
CA ASN A 173 8.35 16.67 -7.24
C ASN A 173 7.11 17.15 -7.98
N PHE A 174 6.48 18.21 -7.49
CA PHE A 174 5.24 18.72 -8.05
C PHE A 174 5.34 18.92 -9.56
N THR A 175 4.37 18.37 -10.27
CA THR A 175 4.16 18.60 -11.70
C THR A 175 2.83 19.33 -11.89
N THR A 176 2.77 20.18 -12.92
CA THR A 176 1.53 20.86 -13.28
C THR A 176 0.49 19.86 -13.76
N ASP A 177 0.89 18.86 -14.55
CA ASP A 177 -0.02 17.90 -15.15
C ASP A 177 -0.12 16.62 -14.34
N ASN A 178 -1.35 16.30 -13.95
CA ASN A 178 -1.74 15.09 -13.21
C ASN A 178 -2.96 14.45 -13.89
N TYR A 179 -3.35 13.25 -13.49
CA TYR A 179 -4.38 12.49 -14.20
C TYR A 179 -5.48 11.97 -13.27
N LEU A 180 -6.73 12.21 -13.68
CA LEU A 180 -7.90 11.57 -13.10
C LEU A 180 -8.42 10.54 -14.11
N VAL A 181 -8.36 9.27 -13.74
CA VAL A 181 -8.74 8.15 -14.59
C VAL A 181 -9.98 7.48 -14.02
N PHE A 182 -11.00 7.33 -14.84
CA PHE A 182 -12.17 6.55 -14.51
C PHE A 182 -12.23 5.26 -15.30
N PHE A 183 -12.68 4.20 -14.66
CA PHE A 183 -13.04 2.95 -15.31
C PHE A 183 -14.52 2.66 -15.06
N SER A 184 -15.28 2.52 -16.15
CA SER A 184 -16.71 2.21 -16.12
C SER A 184 -17.07 1.36 -17.32
N ASP A 185 -17.81 0.27 -17.09
CA ASP A 185 -18.30 -0.64 -18.13
C ASP A 185 -17.22 -1.05 -19.14
N GLU A 186 -16.06 -1.43 -18.62
CA GLU A 186 -14.87 -1.87 -19.38
C GLU A 186 -14.25 -0.79 -20.29
N LYS A 187 -14.54 0.48 -20.01
CA LYS A 187 -13.99 1.64 -20.71
C LYS A 187 -13.23 2.55 -19.76
N PHE A 188 -12.14 3.12 -20.26
CA PHE A 188 -11.43 4.20 -19.59
C PHE A 188 -11.97 5.56 -20.02
N TYR A 189 -11.99 6.50 -19.08
CA TYR A 189 -12.18 7.92 -19.34
C TYR A 189 -11.05 8.65 -18.65
N VAL A 190 -10.18 9.31 -19.42
CA VAL A 190 -8.95 9.91 -18.88
C VAL A 190 -8.99 11.41 -19.00
N TYR A 191 -8.68 12.07 -17.89
CA TYR A 191 -8.64 13.52 -17.79
C TYR A 191 -7.27 13.99 -17.30
N ARG A 192 -6.62 14.83 -18.11
CA ARG A 192 -5.47 15.59 -17.68
C ARG A 192 -5.94 16.78 -16.84
N VAL A 193 -5.35 16.94 -15.67
CA VAL A 193 -5.61 18.01 -14.71
C VAL A 193 -4.34 18.85 -14.58
N SER A 194 -4.35 20.03 -15.19
CA SER A 194 -3.25 20.99 -15.15
C SER A 194 -3.47 21.99 -14.00
N ILE A 195 -2.66 21.88 -12.95
CA ILE A 195 -2.68 22.74 -11.76
C ILE A 195 -1.77 23.95 -11.99
N TYR A 196 -2.34 25.14 -11.95
CA TYR A 196 -1.61 26.40 -12.18
C TYR A 196 -1.49 27.27 -10.93
N ASP A 197 -2.23 26.95 -9.85
CA ASP A 197 -2.07 27.57 -8.55
C ASP A 197 -1.97 26.51 -7.44
N ARG A 198 -0.74 26.05 -7.19
CA ARG A 198 -0.45 25.11 -6.11
C ARG A 198 -0.72 25.73 -4.73
N GLY A 199 -0.41 27.02 -4.55
CA GLY A 199 -0.55 27.70 -3.26
C GLY A 199 -1.98 27.70 -2.77
N ALA A 200 -2.94 28.01 -3.65
CA ALA A 200 -4.36 27.96 -3.31
C ALA A 200 -4.85 26.55 -2.92
N VAL A 201 -4.26 25.49 -3.51
CA VAL A 201 -4.55 24.10 -3.10
C VAL A 201 -4.02 23.84 -1.69
N GLU A 202 -2.79 24.28 -1.39
CA GLU A 202 -2.19 24.15 -0.05
C GLU A 202 -3.01 24.92 1.01
N ASP A 203 -3.46 26.13 0.69
CA ASP A 203 -4.32 26.94 1.57
C ASP A 203 -5.65 26.24 1.90
N GLU A 204 -6.30 25.62 0.89
CA GLU A 204 -7.53 24.85 1.13
C GLU A 204 -7.25 23.62 2.00
N MET A 205 -6.11 22.93 1.81
CA MET A 205 -5.72 21.82 2.69
C MET A 205 -5.52 22.28 4.13
N VAL A 206 -4.83 23.40 4.36
CA VAL A 206 -4.61 24.00 5.68
C VAL A 206 -5.96 24.37 6.31
N TYR A 207 -6.85 24.99 5.53
CA TYR A 207 -8.20 25.33 5.98
C TYR A 207 -8.99 24.09 6.43
N ARG A 208 -9.07 23.04 5.60
CA ARG A 208 -9.79 21.79 5.93
C ARG A 208 -9.19 21.08 7.14
N PHE A 209 -7.87 21.07 7.25
CA PHE A 209 -7.17 20.53 8.42
C PHE A 209 -7.56 21.32 9.69
N SER A 210 -7.60 22.65 9.60
CA SER A 210 -8.02 23.52 10.72
C SER A 210 -9.49 23.31 11.11
N LEU A 211 -10.38 23.04 10.14
CA LEU A 211 -11.78 22.72 10.42
C LEU A 211 -11.88 21.46 11.29
N ILE A 212 -11.22 20.38 10.87
CA ILE A 212 -11.31 19.09 11.55
C ILE A 212 -10.68 19.16 12.94
N THR A 213 -9.49 19.76 13.06
CA THR A 213 -8.81 19.91 14.35
C THR A 213 -9.61 20.74 15.35
N ARG A 214 -10.13 21.92 14.94
CA ARG A 214 -11.02 22.71 15.80
C ARG A 214 -12.24 21.92 16.25
N ALA A 215 -12.89 21.19 15.34
CA ALA A 215 -14.05 20.37 15.66
C ALA A 215 -13.71 19.26 16.67
N MET A 216 -12.54 18.63 16.54
CA MET A 216 -12.06 17.62 17.50
C MET A 216 -11.81 18.24 18.88
N ASP A 217 -11.27 19.46 18.94
CA ASP A 217 -10.96 20.16 20.20
C ASP A 217 -12.20 20.66 20.95
N ASN A 218 -13.16 21.27 20.24
CA ASN A 218 -14.26 22.01 20.87
C ASN A 218 -15.67 21.55 20.43
N GLY A 219 -15.78 20.61 19.49
CA GLY A 219 -17.05 20.09 18.98
C GLY A 219 -17.74 20.96 17.93
N ASP A 220 -17.13 22.05 17.47
CA ASP A 220 -17.70 22.96 16.47
C ASP A 220 -17.60 22.39 15.05
N ILE A 221 -18.75 22.11 14.45
CA ILE A 221 -18.89 21.64 13.07
C ILE A 221 -19.67 22.64 12.19
N GLY A 222 -19.87 23.88 12.65
CA GLY A 222 -20.72 24.87 11.96
C GLY A 222 -20.26 25.21 10.55
N ASP A 223 -18.94 25.16 10.33
CA ASP A 223 -18.29 25.43 9.04
C ASP A 223 -18.14 24.19 8.16
N PHE A 224 -18.60 23.01 8.61
CA PHE A 224 -18.43 21.80 7.86
C PHE A 224 -19.34 21.75 6.62
N PRO A 225 -18.81 21.31 5.47
CA PRO A 225 -19.63 21.04 4.31
C PRO A 225 -20.43 19.75 4.51
N ARG A 226 -21.57 19.68 3.83
CA ARG A 226 -22.30 18.43 3.63
C ARG A 226 -21.41 17.41 2.93
N CYS A 227 -21.48 16.15 3.35
CA CYS A 227 -20.74 15.06 2.73
C CYS A 227 -21.09 14.93 1.24
N SER A 228 -20.09 14.75 0.38
CA SER A 228 -20.28 14.50 -1.07
C SER A 228 -21.08 13.22 -1.36
N TYR A 229 -21.06 12.27 -0.42
CA TYR A 229 -21.82 11.01 -0.47
C TYR A 229 -23.08 11.03 0.41
N PHE A 230 -23.61 12.21 0.73
CA PHE A 230 -24.88 12.31 1.46
C PHE A 230 -26.00 11.56 0.73
N GLY A 231 -26.75 10.71 1.47
CA GLY A 231 -27.81 9.87 0.91
C GLY A 231 -27.36 8.51 0.35
N TYR A 232 -26.06 8.20 0.34
CA TYR A 232 -25.52 6.95 -0.20
C TYR A 232 -25.13 5.94 0.89
N GLY A 233 -26.00 5.73 1.89
CA GLY A 233 -25.77 4.75 2.97
C GLY A 233 -24.75 5.19 4.01
N CYS A 234 -24.79 6.46 4.44
CA CYS A 234 -23.88 6.97 5.46
C CYS A 234 -24.33 6.46 6.86
N PRO A 235 -23.51 5.66 7.56
CA PRO A 235 -23.91 5.07 8.84
C PRO A 235 -24.26 6.11 9.91
N TYR A 236 -23.55 7.25 9.92
CA TYR A 236 -23.79 8.32 10.89
C TYR A 236 -25.08 9.10 10.64
N SER A 237 -25.50 9.16 9.37
CA SER A 237 -26.80 9.76 9.01
C SER A 237 -27.94 8.81 9.36
N GLU A 238 -27.78 7.51 9.10
CA GLU A 238 -28.77 6.47 9.45
C GLU A 238 -28.95 6.33 10.96
N ALA A 239 -27.85 6.40 11.71
CA ALA A 239 -27.85 6.43 13.17
C ALA A 239 -28.38 7.76 13.76
N LYS A 240 -28.72 8.75 12.92
CA LYS A 240 -29.22 10.09 13.32
C LYS A 240 -28.30 10.86 14.27
N ILE A 241 -26.99 10.58 14.25
CA ILE A 241 -26.01 11.30 15.06
C ILE A 241 -25.34 12.44 14.30
N CYS A 242 -25.30 12.36 12.97
CA CYS A 242 -24.72 13.40 12.11
C CYS A 242 -25.80 14.32 11.51
N PRO A 243 -25.70 15.65 11.68
CA PRO A 243 -26.66 16.62 11.15
C PRO A 243 -26.41 16.97 9.67
N CYS A 244 -25.86 16.04 8.88
CA CYS A 244 -25.39 16.28 7.49
C CYS A 244 -26.43 16.96 6.58
N HIS A 245 -27.71 16.63 6.77
CA HIS A 245 -28.82 17.22 6.02
C HIS A 245 -28.97 18.74 6.23
N SER A 246 -28.57 19.24 7.40
CA SER A 246 -28.61 20.66 7.77
C SER A 246 -27.32 21.42 7.45
N LEU A 247 -26.24 20.71 7.11
CA LEU A 247 -24.99 21.33 6.71
C LEU A 247 -25.11 21.95 5.32
N ARG A 248 -24.31 23.01 5.11
CA ARG A 248 -24.24 23.73 3.84
C ARG A 248 -23.70 22.80 2.74
N PRO A 249 -24.19 22.87 1.49
CA PRO A 249 -23.56 22.18 0.38
C PRO A 249 -22.06 22.53 0.31
N GLY A 250 -21.22 21.55 -0.01
CA GLY A 250 -19.81 21.83 -0.28
C GLY A 250 -19.66 22.75 -1.49
N ASP A 251 -18.74 23.71 -1.40
CA ASP A 251 -18.37 24.56 -2.52
C ASP A 251 -17.07 24.03 -3.15
N SER A 252 -17.17 23.48 -4.35
CA SER A 252 -16.02 23.07 -5.16
C SER A 252 -15.74 24.04 -6.31
N SER A 253 -16.33 25.24 -6.31
CA SER A 253 -16.11 26.24 -7.36
C SER A 253 -14.67 26.73 -7.41
N TRP A 254 -13.97 26.73 -6.26
CA TRP A 254 -12.55 27.08 -6.14
C TRP A 254 -11.66 26.24 -7.05
N VAL A 255 -12.03 24.98 -7.31
CA VAL A 255 -11.26 24.05 -8.14
C VAL A 255 -11.04 24.58 -9.55
N LYS A 256 -12.04 25.27 -10.13
CA LYS A 256 -11.93 25.87 -11.47
C LYS A 256 -10.93 27.02 -11.54
N ASN A 257 -10.65 27.64 -10.39
CA ASN A 257 -9.72 28.77 -10.27
C ASN A 257 -8.28 28.34 -10.01
N VAL A 258 -8.02 27.04 -9.81
CA VAL A 258 -6.67 26.52 -9.51
C VAL A 258 -6.20 25.46 -10.51
N ALA A 259 -7.14 24.81 -11.21
CA ALA A 259 -6.84 23.74 -12.15
C ALA A 259 -7.74 23.78 -13.39
N ARG A 260 -7.19 23.28 -14.50
CA ARG A 260 -7.90 23.06 -15.76
C ARG A 260 -7.96 21.57 -16.04
N VAL A 261 -9.15 21.08 -16.40
CA VAL A 261 -9.41 19.68 -16.77
C VAL A 261 -9.61 19.58 -18.27
N GLU A 262 -8.92 18.65 -18.92
CA GLU A 262 -9.01 18.35 -20.36
C GLU A 262 -9.07 16.83 -20.58
N GLU A 263 -9.82 16.37 -21.60
CA GLU A 263 -9.79 14.97 -22.02
C GLU A 263 -8.39 14.60 -22.55
N ASP A 264 -7.83 13.48 -22.10
CA ASP A 264 -6.57 12.93 -22.62
C ASP A 264 -6.85 11.63 -23.40
N ARG A 265 -7.18 11.80 -24.68
CA ARG A 265 -7.54 10.68 -25.56
C ARG A 265 -6.38 9.76 -25.88
N ASP A 266 -5.15 10.25 -25.77
CA ASP A 266 -3.96 9.45 -26.07
C ASP A 266 -3.71 8.45 -24.93
N LEU A 267 -3.74 8.91 -23.67
CA LEU A 267 -3.62 8.02 -22.51
C LEU A 267 -4.85 7.11 -22.37
N GLU A 268 -6.05 7.60 -22.67
CA GLU A 268 -7.27 6.80 -22.73
C GLU A 268 -7.14 5.63 -23.71
N SER A 269 -6.74 5.92 -24.96
CA SER A 269 -6.59 4.92 -26.00
C SER A 269 -5.55 3.87 -25.62
N ARG A 270 -4.42 4.29 -25.03
CA ARG A 270 -3.36 3.36 -24.56
C ARG A 270 -3.85 2.44 -23.44
N LEU A 271 -4.56 2.98 -22.45
CA LEU A 271 -5.14 2.16 -21.39
C LEU A 271 -6.17 1.18 -21.95
N GLN A 272 -6.98 1.60 -22.92
CA GLN A 272 -7.94 0.74 -23.59
C GLN A 272 -7.26 -0.38 -24.39
N GLU A 273 -6.17 -0.09 -25.10
CA GLU A 273 -5.34 -1.08 -25.81
C GLU A 273 -4.76 -2.10 -24.82
N ILE A 274 -4.11 -1.63 -23.75
CA ILE A 274 -3.52 -2.47 -22.70
C ILE A 274 -4.58 -3.40 -22.06
N TYR A 275 -5.79 -2.87 -21.82
CA TYR A 275 -6.91 -3.65 -21.31
C TYR A 275 -7.38 -4.72 -22.32
N GLY A 276 -7.46 -4.36 -23.61
CA GLY A 276 -7.90 -5.23 -24.70
C GLY A 276 -6.94 -6.39 -25.01
N GLU A 277 -5.65 -6.26 -24.71
CA GLU A 277 -4.64 -7.33 -24.89
C GLU A 277 -4.86 -8.54 -23.97
N GLY A 278 -5.81 -8.47 -23.04
CA GLY A 278 -6.20 -9.57 -22.18
C GLY A 278 -5.37 -9.68 -20.90
N ARG A 279 -5.90 -10.43 -19.94
CA ARG A 279 -5.28 -10.63 -18.62
C ARG A 279 -4.25 -11.75 -18.68
N SER A 280 -3.18 -11.64 -17.90
CA SER A 280 -2.43 -12.84 -17.50
C SER A 280 -3.38 -13.78 -16.77
N SER A 281 -3.24 -15.10 -16.98
CA SER A 281 -4.12 -16.10 -16.37
C SER A 281 -4.08 -16.10 -14.84
N ILE A 282 -3.02 -15.55 -14.25
CA ILE A 282 -2.77 -15.51 -12.81
C ILE A 282 -2.18 -14.13 -12.47
N ASP A 283 -2.77 -13.48 -11.47
CA ASP A 283 -2.36 -12.18 -10.93
C ASP A 283 -1.61 -12.40 -9.61
N LEU A 284 -0.27 -12.36 -9.66
CA LEU A 284 0.61 -12.65 -8.52
C LEU A 284 1.27 -11.40 -7.97
N ARG A 285 1.14 -11.18 -6.66
CA ARG A 285 1.95 -10.23 -5.90
C ARG A 285 3.23 -10.91 -5.43
N PHE A 286 4.27 -10.15 -5.11
CA PHE A 286 5.47 -10.71 -4.48
C PHE A 286 5.15 -11.46 -3.17
N TYR A 287 4.18 -10.99 -2.37
CA TYR A 287 3.73 -11.68 -1.16
C TYR A 287 3.11 -13.05 -1.44
N ASP A 288 2.55 -13.26 -2.63
CA ASP A 288 1.91 -14.54 -2.98
C ASP A 288 2.95 -15.65 -3.16
N LEU A 289 4.22 -15.30 -3.43
CA LEU A 289 5.32 -16.28 -3.40
C LEU A 289 5.76 -16.63 -1.98
N ILE A 290 5.59 -15.72 -1.03
CA ILE A 290 5.91 -15.92 0.40
C ILE A 290 4.77 -16.72 1.09
N TYR A 291 3.53 -16.54 0.64
CA TYR A 291 2.33 -17.17 1.19
C TYR A 291 1.53 -17.96 0.13
N PRO A 292 2.13 -18.93 -0.59
CA PRO A 292 1.56 -19.49 -1.81
C PRO A 292 0.26 -20.28 -1.57
N ARG A 293 0.15 -21.00 -0.45
CA ARG A 293 -1.11 -21.68 -0.09
C ARG A 293 -2.23 -20.70 0.26
N LYS A 294 -1.91 -19.57 0.92
CA LYS A 294 -2.90 -18.52 1.18
C LYS A 294 -3.43 -17.96 -0.14
N TYR A 295 -2.52 -17.70 -1.08
CA TYR A 295 -2.90 -17.27 -2.42
C TYR A 295 -3.81 -18.29 -3.13
N TYR A 296 -3.43 -19.57 -3.15
CA TYR A 296 -4.24 -20.64 -3.74
C TYR A 296 -5.69 -20.61 -3.21
N HIS A 297 -5.88 -20.61 -1.90
CA HIS A 297 -7.22 -20.62 -1.30
C HIS A 297 -8.01 -19.33 -1.57
N LYS A 298 -7.31 -18.19 -1.70
CA LYS A 298 -7.94 -16.93 -2.11
C LYS A 298 -8.57 -17.03 -3.50
N ILE A 299 -7.88 -17.64 -4.47
CA ILE A 299 -8.33 -17.67 -5.86
C ILE A 299 -9.24 -18.86 -6.18
N THR A 300 -9.24 -19.93 -5.38
CA THR A 300 -10.15 -21.07 -5.54
C THR A 300 -11.53 -20.89 -4.88
N GLY A 301 -11.80 -19.72 -4.30
CA GLY A 301 -13.10 -19.40 -3.71
C GLY A 301 -13.37 -20.07 -2.37
N ASP A 302 -12.33 -20.45 -1.63
CA ASP A 302 -12.49 -21.01 -0.30
C ASP A 302 -13.12 -19.99 0.66
N SER A 303 -14.13 -20.40 1.41
CA SER A 303 -14.86 -19.51 2.32
C SER A 303 -13.92 -18.89 3.36
N ARG A 304 -13.74 -17.57 3.29
CA ARG A 304 -13.15 -16.80 4.39
C ARG A 304 -14.05 -16.93 5.60
N THR A 305 -13.47 -16.96 6.79
CA THR A 305 -14.27 -16.86 8.01
C THR A 305 -14.91 -15.48 8.11
N MET A 306 -16.22 -15.37 8.34
CA MET A 306 -16.84 -14.06 8.66
C MET A 306 -16.26 -13.48 9.96
N GLU A 307 -15.82 -14.33 10.89
CA GLU A 307 -15.18 -13.93 12.15
C GLU A 307 -13.77 -13.35 11.99
N ASN A 308 -13.11 -13.63 10.86
CA ASN A 308 -11.89 -12.96 10.43
C ASN A 308 -12.02 -12.64 8.93
N SER A 309 -13.08 -11.90 8.54
CA SER A 309 -13.07 -11.14 7.28
C SER A 309 -11.99 -10.08 7.27
N GLY A 310 -11.22 -10.04 8.35
CA GLY A 310 -9.98 -9.38 8.47
C GLY A 310 -9.14 -9.47 7.20
N GLN A 311 -9.23 -8.41 6.39
CA GLN A 311 -8.10 -7.48 6.38
C GLN A 311 -7.41 -7.70 7.72
N ILE A 312 -6.14 -8.15 7.75
CA ILE A 312 -5.31 -7.79 8.91
C ILE A 312 -5.78 -6.37 9.18
N PRO A 313 -6.50 -6.07 10.30
CA PRO A 313 -7.10 -4.76 10.45
C PRO A 313 -5.99 -3.82 10.09
N ASP A 314 -6.20 -2.69 9.43
CA ASP A 314 -5.14 -1.68 9.40
C ASP A 314 -4.68 -1.53 10.84
N SER A 315 -3.55 -2.18 11.13
CA SER A 315 -3.57 -2.97 12.37
C SER A 315 -3.34 -2.01 13.47
N PHE A 316 -3.45 -2.50 14.68
CA PHE A 316 -2.78 -1.89 15.81
C PHE A 316 -1.34 -1.38 15.49
N TYR A 317 -0.69 -1.84 14.39
CA TYR A 317 0.58 -1.38 13.82
C TYR A 317 0.53 -0.11 12.96
N GLU A 318 -0.59 0.28 12.34
CA GLU A 318 -0.75 1.60 11.67
C GLU A 318 -0.95 2.75 12.66
N LYS A 319 -1.24 2.44 13.94
CA LYS A 319 -1.14 3.46 15.01
C LYS A 319 0.29 3.98 15.23
N ASN A 320 1.29 3.37 14.61
CA ASN A 320 2.66 3.87 14.59
C ASN A 320 2.95 4.65 13.29
N ASN A 321 2.64 5.95 13.31
CA ASN A 321 2.89 6.90 12.21
C ASN A 321 4.36 7.06 11.84
N ILE A 322 5.26 6.49 12.65
CA ILE A 322 6.69 6.51 12.42
C ILE A 322 7.10 5.93 11.06
N LYS A 323 6.32 5.01 10.49
CA LYS A 323 6.56 4.54 9.12
C LYS A 323 6.43 5.68 8.11
N PHE A 324 5.39 6.50 8.21
CA PHE A 324 5.19 7.64 7.31
C PHE A 324 6.26 8.70 7.51
N PHE A 325 6.68 8.96 8.76
CA PHE A 325 7.80 9.86 9.03
C PHE A 325 9.13 9.34 8.49
N ALA A 326 9.37 8.03 8.55
CA ALA A 326 10.56 7.44 7.95
C ALA A 326 10.55 7.54 6.42
N MET A 327 9.40 7.29 5.78
CA MET A 327 9.23 7.51 4.34
C MET A 327 9.43 8.98 3.97
N GLU A 328 8.87 9.90 4.73
CA GLU A 328 9.08 11.34 4.55
C GLU A 328 10.54 11.74 4.77
N SER A 329 11.22 11.10 5.72
CA SER A 329 12.64 11.36 5.97
C SER A 329 13.50 10.97 4.77
N ILE A 330 13.17 9.85 4.12
CA ILE A 330 13.79 9.44 2.85
C ILE A 330 13.45 10.46 1.76
N ASN A 331 12.16 10.71 1.51
CA ASN A 331 11.67 11.57 0.43
C ASN A 331 12.16 13.03 0.55
N SER A 332 12.38 13.52 1.77
CA SER A 332 12.88 14.88 2.04
C SER A 332 14.40 14.99 2.17
N SER A 333 15.13 13.88 2.00
CA SER A 333 16.59 13.83 2.09
C SER A 333 17.23 13.77 0.71
N ILE A 334 18.55 13.85 0.71
CA ILE A 334 19.41 13.54 -0.44
C ILE A 334 19.30 12.09 -0.92
N LEU A 335 18.56 11.23 -0.21
CA LEU A 335 18.35 9.82 -0.57
C LEU A 335 17.13 9.61 -1.49
N SER A 336 16.36 10.66 -1.76
CA SER A 336 15.13 10.59 -2.56
C SER A 336 15.40 10.29 -4.03
N VAL A 337 14.56 9.46 -4.64
CA VAL A 337 14.62 9.10 -6.07
C VAL A 337 13.45 9.76 -6.82
N SER A 338 13.73 10.41 -7.94
CA SER A 338 12.74 11.05 -8.81
C SER A 338 11.82 10.04 -9.51
N GLY A 339 10.65 10.49 -9.94
CA GLY A 339 9.73 9.67 -10.74
C GLY A 339 10.35 9.20 -12.06
N THR A 340 11.21 10.02 -12.67
CA THR A 340 11.93 9.66 -13.90
C THR A 340 12.91 8.51 -13.69
N GLU A 341 13.70 8.55 -12.63
CA GLU A 341 14.63 7.46 -12.29
C GLU A 341 13.87 6.17 -11.94
N LYS A 342 12.79 6.27 -11.15
CA LYS A 342 11.91 5.13 -10.86
C LYS A 342 11.33 4.53 -12.13
N ALA A 343 10.85 5.37 -13.05
CA ALA A 343 10.31 4.91 -14.33
C ALA A 343 11.36 4.21 -15.20
N GLN A 344 12.63 4.65 -15.17
CA GLN A 344 13.71 3.97 -15.87
C GLN A 344 13.99 2.58 -15.30
N ILE A 345 14.03 2.45 -13.97
CA ILE A 345 14.22 1.15 -13.29
C ILE A 345 13.03 0.23 -13.55
N ASN A 346 11.81 0.77 -13.47
CA ASN A 346 10.57 0.00 -13.63
C ASN A 346 10.35 -0.55 -15.04
N LYS A 347 11.02 -0.01 -16.07
CA LYS A 347 11.00 -0.57 -17.44
C LYS A 347 11.51 -2.00 -17.51
N VAL A 348 12.36 -2.40 -16.56
CA VAL A 348 12.88 -3.75 -16.47
C VAL A 348 12.02 -4.55 -15.49
N SER A 349 11.45 -5.65 -15.98
CA SER A 349 10.82 -6.67 -15.14
C SER A 349 11.22 -8.06 -15.62
N THR A 350 11.87 -8.84 -14.76
CA THR A 350 12.34 -10.21 -15.08
C THR A 350 11.33 -11.30 -14.68
N LEU A 351 10.33 -10.91 -13.88
CA LEU A 351 9.34 -11.79 -13.26
C LEU A 351 7.93 -11.19 -13.48
N PRO A 352 6.92 -12.01 -13.82
CA PRO A 352 5.53 -11.56 -14.02
C PRO A 352 4.83 -11.39 -12.66
N LEU A 353 5.39 -10.53 -11.80
CA LEU A 353 4.88 -10.25 -10.47
C LEU A 353 4.59 -8.76 -10.34
N TYR A 354 3.59 -8.43 -9.53
CA TYR A 354 3.23 -7.07 -9.16
C TYR A 354 3.73 -6.73 -7.75
N GLY A 355 4.03 -5.46 -7.50
CA GLY A 355 4.56 -5.03 -6.20
C GLY A 355 4.76 -3.54 -6.04
N ASP A 356 4.77 -3.12 -4.78
CA ASP A 356 5.02 -1.75 -4.32
C ASP A 356 6.54 -1.54 -4.22
N ASP A 357 7.18 -1.33 -5.38
CA ASP A 357 8.61 -1.14 -5.46
C ASP A 357 9.00 0.26 -5.01
N LYS A 358 9.91 0.31 -4.04
CA LYS A 358 10.41 1.56 -3.45
C LYS A 358 11.91 1.63 -3.63
N TYR A 359 12.39 2.81 -3.98
CA TYR A 359 13.79 3.03 -4.33
C TYR A 359 14.39 4.16 -3.51
N ILE A 360 15.68 4.03 -3.23
CA ILE A 360 16.47 4.98 -2.45
C ILE A 360 17.86 5.10 -3.05
N ILE A 361 18.43 6.30 -3.04
CA ILE A 361 19.85 6.50 -3.38
C ILE A 361 20.67 6.00 -2.20
N LYS A 362 21.47 4.94 -2.42
CA LYS A 362 22.26 4.28 -1.38
C LYS A 362 23.54 5.05 -1.04
N ASN A 363 24.17 5.65 -2.04
CA ASN A 363 25.41 6.41 -1.91
C ASN A 363 25.28 7.77 -2.60
N ILE A 364 25.36 8.84 -1.82
CA ILE A 364 25.19 10.21 -2.32
C ILE A 364 26.34 10.69 -3.21
N TYR A 365 27.47 9.97 -3.19
CA TYR A 365 28.61 10.23 -4.08
C TYR A 365 28.52 9.44 -5.39
N ASP A 366 27.50 8.59 -5.53
CA ASP A 366 27.18 7.84 -6.74
C ASP A 366 25.66 7.88 -6.96
N GLU A 367 25.19 8.89 -7.68
CA GLU A 367 23.77 9.08 -8.00
C GLU A 367 23.14 7.88 -8.75
N ASN A 368 23.95 6.99 -9.33
CA ASN A 368 23.48 5.76 -9.96
C ASN A 368 23.27 4.60 -8.98
N SER A 369 23.64 4.77 -7.71
CA SER A 369 23.47 3.77 -6.65
C SER A 369 22.03 3.67 -6.12
N ILE A 370 21.06 3.74 -7.03
CA ILE A 370 19.66 3.58 -6.68
C ILE A 370 19.41 2.10 -6.43
N VAL A 371 18.83 1.76 -5.29
CA VAL A 371 18.52 0.38 -4.90
C VAL A 371 17.10 0.26 -4.37
N PRO A 372 16.48 -0.92 -4.45
CA PRO A 372 15.20 -1.14 -3.80
C PRO A 372 15.35 -1.14 -2.29
N TYR A 373 14.33 -0.71 -1.57
CA TYR A 373 14.31 -0.82 -0.10
C TYR A 373 13.00 -1.34 0.45
N LEU A 374 13.11 -1.99 1.61
CA LEU A 374 12.00 -2.45 2.42
C LEU A 374 12.00 -1.69 3.75
N LEU A 375 10.91 -1.00 4.06
CA LEU A 375 10.74 -0.28 5.33
C LEU A 375 9.79 -1.03 6.27
N LYS A 376 10.26 -1.32 7.48
CA LYS A 376 9.50 -2.01 8.53
C LYS A 376 9.61 -1.28 9.86
N VAL A 377 8.56 -1.42 10.68
CA VAL A 377 8.53 -0.90 12.05
C VAL A 377 8.55 -2.07 13.01
N ASN A 378 9.47 -2.06 13.96
CA ASN A 378 9.63 -3.11 14.96
C ASN A 378 9.42 -2.52 16.37
N ASN A 379 8.33 -2.95 17.03
CA ASN A 379 7.97 -2.52 18.38
C ASN A 379 8.68 -3.28 19.51
N SER A 380 9.72 -4.05 19.19
CA SER A 380 10.58 -4.68 20.18
C SER A 380 11.31 -3.62 21.01
N LYS A 381 11.56 -3.94 22.27
CA LYS A 381 12.44 -3.15 23.16
C LYS A 381 13.92 -3.47 22.95
N TYR A 382 14.25 -4.34 22.01
CA TYR A 382 15.61 -4.77 21.69
C TYR A 382 15.76 -4.96 20.18
N PRO A 383 16.94 -4.69 19.60
CA PRO A 383 17.24 -5.09 18.23
C PRO A 383 17.14 -6.61 18.12
N ASN A 384 16.23 -7.08 17.28
CA ASN A 384 16.08 -8.50 16.97
C ASN A 384 16.73 -8.78 15.62
N SER A 385 17.08 -10.04 15.38
CA SER A 385 17.43 -10.49 14.04
C SER A 385 16.31 -10.17 13.05
N ILE A 386 16.71 -9.76 11.84
CA ILE A 386 15.77 -9.50 10.76
C ILE A 386 15.01 -10.80 10.43
N PRO A 387 13.67 -10.79 10.44
CA PRO A 387 12.87 -11.95 10.03
C PRO A 387 13.19 -12.41 8.61
N GLU A 388 13.21 -13.73 8.36
CA GLU A 388 13.41 -14.30 7.02
C GLU A 388 12.46 -13.71 5.97
N THR A 389 11.23 -13.40 6.37
CA THR A 389 10.24 -12.77 5.48
C THR A 389 10.65 -11.39 4.99
N TYR A 390 11.42 -10.61 5.76
CA TYR A 390 11.90 -9.30 5.31
C TYR A 390 12.96 -9.48 4.22
N TYR A 391 13.86 -10.45 4.37
CA TYR A 391 14.81 -10.82 3.32
C TYR A 391 14.09 -11.29 2.06
N SER A 392 13.06 -12.11 2.19
CA SER A 392 12.31 -12.60 1.04
C SER A 392 11.52 -11.54 0.31
N GLU A 393 10.88 -10.60 1.03
CA GLU A 393 10.22 -9.46 0.40
C GLU A 393 11.21 -8.63 -0.43
N LEU A 394 12.35 -8.25 0.17
CA LEU A 394 13.38 -7.49 -0.53
C LEU A 394 13.98 -8.28 -1.71
N ALA A 395 14.33 -9.55 -1.50
CA ALA A 395 14.88 -10.44 -2.52
C ALA A 395 14.00 -10.54 -3.76
N ILE A 396 12.68 -10.69 -3.58
CA ILE A 396 11.74 -10.79 -4.70
C ILE A 396 11.64 -9.44 -5.44
N THR A 397 11.60 -8.31 -4.73
CA THR A 397 11.65 -6.98 -5.34
C THR A 397 12.94 -6.78 -6.14
N CYS A 398 14.10 -7.11 -5.57
CA CYS A 398 15.39 -7.09 -6.24
C CYS A 398 15.38 -7.97 -7.49
N ALA A 399 14.86 -9.19 -7.40
CA ALA A 399 14.77 -10.13 -8.52
C ALA A 399 13.93 -9.58 -9.66
N ARG A 400 12.72 -9.06 -9.37
CA ARG A 400 11.84 -8.42 -10.36
C ARG A 400 12.58 -7.35 -11.15
N ARG A 401 13.40 -6.54 -10.50
CA ARG A 401 14.12 -5.41 -11.11
C ARG A 401 15.53 -5.74 -11.59
N ASN A 402 15.94 -7.02 -11.50
CA ASN A 402 17.29 -7.49 -11.83
C ASN A 402 18.41 -6.77 -11.05
N MET A 403 18.17 -6.47 -9.78
CA MET A 403 19.10 -5.74 -8.92
C MET A 403 19.73 -6.70 -7.92
N ARG A 404 21.05 -6.66 -7.76
CA ARG A 404 21.78 -7.59 -6.88
C ARG A 404 21.78 -7.16 -5.42
N GLU A 405 21.36 -5.94 -5.15
CA GLU A 405 21.44 -5.34 -3.82
C GLU A 405 20.15 -4.60 -3.49
N GLY A 406 19.92 -4.41 -2.19
CA GLY A 406 18.80 -3.64 -1.66
C GLY A 406 18.96 -3.36 -0.17
N LEU A 407 18.09 -2.51 0.38
CA LEU A 407 18.16 -2.11 1.79
C LEU A 407 16.97 -2.63 2.58
N ILE A 408 17.21 -3.18 3.77
CA ILE A 408 16.18 -3.38 4.79
C ILE A 408 16.32 -2.27 5.84
N ILE A 409 15.32 -1.40 5.91
CA ILE A 409 15.24 -0.30 6.87
C ILE A 409 14.26 -0.70 7.97
N VAL A 410 14.74 -0.82 9.20
CA VAL A 410 13.93 -1.16 10.37
C VAL A 410 13.96 -0.01 11.36
N VAL A 411 12.79 0.55 11.65
CA VAL A 411 12.63 1.58 12.67
C VAL A 411 12.15 0.95 13.97
N TYR A 412 12.80 1.28 15.08
CA TYR A 412 12.51 0.79 16.43
C TYR A 412 11.97 1.93 17.30
N PRO A 413 10.64 2.15 17.34
CA PRO A 413 10.08 3.30 18.05
C PRO A 413 10.32 3.22 19.56
N ARG A 414 10.36 2.00 20.12
CA ARG A 414 10.61 1.76 21.56
C ARG A 414 12.08 1.79 21.95
N LEU A 415 12.98 2.03 21.01
CA LEU A 415 14.41 2.22 21.22
C LEU A 415 14.78 3.64 20.79
N GLU A 416 14.12 4.65 21.36
CA GLU A 416 14.40 6.06 21.06
C GLU A 416 14.38 6.38 19.55
N ASN A 417 13.48 5.71 18.82
CA ASN A 417 13.34 5.81 17.37
C ASN A 417 14.62 5.47 16.59
N THR A 418 15.43 4.56 17.10
CA THR A 418 16.61 3.99 16.41
C THR A 418 16.21 3.44 15.04
N VAL A 419 17.05 3.66 14.03
CA VAL A 419 16.88 3.14 12.67
C VAL A 419 18.07 2.27 12.31
N MET A 420 17.80 1.00 12.02
CA MET A 420 18.82 0.08 11.51
C MET A 420 18.61 -0.12 10.03
N VAL A 421 19.66 0.11 9.25
CA VAL A 421 19.66 -0.10 7.81
C VAL A 421 20.64 -1.21 7.48
N HIS A 422 20.15 -2.26 6.82
CA HIS A 422 20.94 -3.40 6.39
C HIS A 422 21.04 -3.39 4.87
N ASP A 423 22.27 -3.31 4.38
CA ASP A 423 22.62 -3.48 2.98
C ASP A 423 22.79 -4.97 2.70
N VAL A 424 21.95 -5.50 1.81
CA VAL A 424 21.87 -6.93 1.53
C VAL A 424 22.21 -7.19 0.07
N LEU A 425 23.21 -8.04 -0.14
CA LEU A 425 23.62 -8.53 -1.46
C LEU A 425 23.07 -9.93 -1.70
N PHE A 426 22.60 -10.15 -2.92
CA PHE A 426 21.92 -11.37 -3.34
C PHE A 426 22.57 -12.00 -4.57
N ASP A 427 22.56 -13.33 -4.64
CA ASP A 427 22.68 -14.09 -5.88
C ASP A 427 21.38 -13.98 -6.69
N ILE A 428 21.32 -12.96 -7.54
CA ILE A 428 20.07 -12.58 -8.22
C ILE A 428 19.59 -13.62 -9.22
N ASP A 429 20.51 -14.30 -9.92
CA ASP A 429 20.18 -15.32 -10.90
C ASP A 429 19.52 -16.52 -10.22
N ARG A 430 20.06 -16.92 -9.06
CA ARG A 430 19.45 -17.96 -8.23
C ARG A 430 18.06 -17.55 -7.74
N ILE A 431 17.89 -16.33 -7.25
CA ILE A 431 16.58 -15.87 -6.74
C ILE A 431 15.54 -15.77 -7.87
N ILE A 432 15.91 -15.28 -9.06
CA ILE A 432 15.03 -15.26 -10.24
C ILE A 432 14.58 -16.69 -10.57
N SER A 433 15.51 -17.66 -10.58
CA SER A 433 15.19 -19.07 -10.81
C SER A 433 14.22 -19.63 -9.76
N LEU A 434 14.43 -19.30 -8.47
CA LEU A 434 13.55 -19.72 -7.38
C LEU A 434 12.15 -19.13 -7.50
N CYS A 435 12.06 -17.84 -7.86
CA CYS A 435 10.79 -17.15 -8.06
C CYS A 435 10.02 -17.77 -9.23
N ARG A 436 10.68 -18.03 -10.37
CA ARG A 436 10.05 -18.69 -11.53
C ARG A 436 9.52 -20.08 -11.18
N LYS A 437 10.31 -20.89 -10.48
CA LYS A 437 9.86 -22.20 -10.00
C LYS A 437 8.66 -22.09 -9.06
N SER A 438 8.66 -21.11 -8.16
CA SER A 438 7.54 -20.87 -7.23
C SER A 438 6.27 -20.45 -7.97
N ILE A 439 6.40 -19.55 -8.96
CA ILE A 439 5.31 -19.15 -9.86
C ILE A 439 4.73 -20.40 -10.54
N GLU A 440 5.56 -21.18 -11.26
CA GLU A 440 5.12 -22.41 -11.95
C GLU A 440 4.41 -23.41 -11.01
N ASN A 441 4.90 -23.54 -9.77
CA ASN A 441 4.28 -24.41 -8.77
C ASN A 441 2.89 -23.89 -8.38
N ILE A 442 2.71 -22.58 -8.24
CA ILE A 442 1.38 -21.97 -8.01
C ILE A 442 0.46 -22.27 -9.19
N GLU A 443 0.91 -22.07 -10.43
CA GLU A 443 0.08 -22.35 -11.63
C GLU A 443 -0.33 -23.83 -11.69
N LYS A 444 0.61 -24.75 -11.46
CA LYS A 444 0.36 -26.20 -11.41
C LYS A 444 -0.60 -26.57 -10.30
N ALA A 445 -0.45 -25.96 -9.11
CA ALA A 445 -1.32 -26.24 -7.97
C ALA A 445 -2.76 -25.81 -8.27
N VAL A 446 -2.94 -24.63 -8.86
CA VAL A 446 -4.24 -24.09 -9.27
C VAL A 446 -4.89 -24.98 -10.32
N ALA A 447 -4.16 -25.32 -11.39
CA ALA A 447 -4.67 -26.17 -12.47
C ALA A 447 -5.00 -27.60 -11.97
N GLY A 448 -4.16 -28.17 -11.11
CA GLY A 448 -4.31 -29.52 -10.58
C GLY A 448 -5.20 -29.63 -9.34
N ARG A 449 -5.63 -28.52 -8.75
CA ARG A 449 -6.31 -28.44 -7.45
C ARG A 449 -5.52 -29.11 -6.31
N THR A 450 -4.20 -28.96 -6.31
CA THR A 450 -3.27 -29.67 -5.42
C THR A 450 -2.49 -28.69 -4.52
N PRO A 451 -3.11 -28.06 -3.51
CA PRO A 451 -2.42 -27.06 -2.67
C PRO A 451 -1.22 -27.61 -1.89
N MET A 452 -1.10 -28.94 -1.75
CA MET A 452 -0.03 -29.60 -1.01
C MET A 452 1.33 -29.55 -1.71
N ILE A 453 1.38 -29.27 -3.02
CA ILE A 453 2.65 -29.09 -3.73
C ILE A 453 3.31 -27.74 -3.44
N LEU A 454 2.55 -26.81 -2.86
CA LEU A 454 3.04 -25.49 -2.48
C LEU A 454 3.67 -25.55 -1.09
N ASP A 455 4.65 -24.68 -0.86
CA ASP A 455 5.24 -24.47 0.46
C ASP A 455 4.18 -24.05 1.48
N MET A 456 4.39 -24.43 2.73
CA MET A 456 3.56 -23.92 3.82
C MET A 456 3.80 -22.42 4.00
N CYS A 457 2.79 -21.71 4.52
CA CYS A 457 3.00 -20.35 4.98
C CYS A 457 3.85 -20.36 6.27
N PRO A 458 4.61 -19.29 6.57
CA PRO A 458 5.28 -19.13 7.86
C PRO A 458 4.31 -19.31 9.05
N GLU A 459 4.80 -19.88 10.15
CA GLU A 459 3.95 -20.25 11.30
C GLU A 459 3.11 -19.08 11.82
N PHE A 460 3.70 -17.88 11.92
CA PHE A 460 2.98 -16.69 12.37
C PHE A 460 1.79 -16.35 11.46
N ALA A 461 1.93 -16.54 10.14
CA ALA A 461 0.90 -16.28 9.15
C ALA A 461 -0.20 -17.36 9.17
N ILE A 462 0.14 -18.62 9.48
CA ILE A 462 -0.85 -19.69 9.63
C ILE A 462 -1.80 -19.40 10.80
N LYS A 463 -1.26 -18.90 11.92
CA LYS A 463 -2.05 -18.54 13.12
C LYS A 463 -3.06 -17.44 12.80
N SER A 464 -2.66 -16.43 12.03
CA SER A 464 -3.52 -15.31 11.62
C SER A 464 -4.22 -15.49 10.26
N CYS A 465 -4.23 -16.70 9.70
CA CYS A 465 -4.86 -16.96 8.40
C CYS A 465 -6.39 -16.87 8.49
N ASP A 466 -6.99 -16.12 7.57
CA ASP A 466 -8.43 -15.86 7.43
C ASP A 466 -9.21 -17.00 6.76
N PHE A 467 -8.50 -17.97 6.16
CA PHE A 467 -9.10 -19.13 5.51
C PHE A 467 -9.17 -20.32 6.46
N ARG A 468 -10.39 -20.66 6.94
CA ARG A 468 -10.64 -21.84 7.80
C ARG A 468 -10.20 -23.14 7.14
N SER A 469 -10.38 -23.24 5.82
CA SER A 469 -10.05 -24.42 5.00
C SER A 469 -8.59 -24.49 4.55
N CYS A 470 -7.74 -23.52 4.95
CA CYS A 470 -6.35 -23.45 4.52
C CYS A 470 -5.61 -24.77 4.76
N SER A 471 -4.99 -25.30 3.71
CA SER A 471 -4.26 -26.58 3.72
C SER A 471 -3.14 -26.61 4.75
N CYS A 472 -2.51 -25.46 5.05
CA CYS A 472 -1.51 -25.36 6.14
C CYS A 472 -2.08 -25.82 7.49
N ARG A 473 -3.31 -25.42 7.83
CA ARG A 473 -3.93 -25.79 9.12
C ARG A 473 -4.33 -27.26 9.14
N LYS A 474 -4.88 -27.76 8.04
CA LYS A 474 -5.27 -29.18 7.90
C LYS A 474 -4.06 -30.09 8.07
N GLU A 475 -2.93 -29.76 7.45
CA GLU A 475 -1.69 -30.53 7.55
C GLU A 475 -1.13 -30.56 8.99
N ILE A 476 -1.16 -29.42 9.69
CA ILE A 476 -0.76 -29.36 11.12
C ILE A 476 -1.66 -30.22 12.02
N VAL A 477 -2.98 -30.19 11.81
CA VAL A 477 -3.94 -30.97 12.63
C VAL A 477 -3.79 -32.46 12.36
N THR A 478 -3.80 -32.88 11.09
CA THR A 478 -3.65 -34.30 10.70
C THR A 478 -2.29 -34.89 11.07
N GLY A 479 -1.22 -34.10 11.08
CA GLY A 479 0.08 -34.52 11.57
C GLY A 479 0.12 -34.80 13.08
N ARG A 480 -0.76 -34.16 13.86
CA ARG A 480 -0.89 -34.40 15.31
C ARG A 480 -1.75 -35.60 15.67
N GLU A 481 -2.71 -35.98 14.81
CA GLU A 481 -3.58 -37.15 15.03
C GLU A 481 -2.93 -38.48 14.61
N LYS A 482 -1.88 -38.42 13.77
CA LYS A 482 -1.09 -39.59 13.35
C LYS A 482 0.10 -39.87 14.27
N GLN A 483 0.29 -39.08 15.32
CA GLN A 483 1.26 -39.27 16.41
C GLN A 483 0.51 -39.76 17.65
#